data_AF-A0A2L0A797-F1
#
_entry.id   AF-A0A2L0A797-F1
#
_cell.length_a   1.000
_cell.length_b   1.000
_cell.length_c   1.000
_cell.angle_alpha   90.00
_cell.angle_beta   90.00
_cell.angle_gamma   90.00
#
_symmetry.space_group_name_H-M   'P 1'
#
loop_
_entity.id
_entity.type
_entity.pdbx_description
1 polymer ?
#
loop_
_entity_poly.entity_id
_entity_poly.type
_entity_poly.pdbx_seq_one_letter_code
_entity_poly.pdbx_strand_id
1 'polypeptide(L)'
;MTRTAIIAAALASIALTAPAAHAQRAVSYEEELARREQGVILTHPLAGRDNNLWHDYQTDVAEARQELRKDLDDVSDSEDRRDAWEEYRSELADARYDYVKEMKEKGYRVGQVRLEP
;
A
#
# COMPACT_ATOMS: atom_id res chain seq x y z
N MET A 1 -20.56 59.38 51.18
CA MET A 1 -20.46 59.30 49.70
C MET A 1 -19.73 58.02 49.36
N THR A 2 -20.38 57.16 48.58
CA THR A 2 -19.87 55.89 48.07
C THR A 2 -18.64 56.09 47.19
N ARG A 3 -17.70 55.12 47.16
CA ARG A 3 -17.30 54.42 45.92
C ARG A 3 -16.08 53.48 46.08
N THR A 4 -16.39 52.20 45.86
CA THR A 4 -15.76 51.31 44.87
C THR A 4 -14.45 50.61 45.23
N ALA A 5 -14.60 49.31 45.48
CA ALA A 5 -13.56 48.29 45.43
C ALA A 5 -13.01 48.11 44.02
N ILE A 6 -11.71 47.84 43.89
CA ILE A 6 -11.11 47.32 42.66
C ILE A 6 -10.29 46.09 43.04
N ILE A 7 -10.85 44.92 42.68
CA ILE A 7 -10.18 43.62 42.70
C ILE A 7 -9.34 43.55 41.42
N ALA A 8 -8.01 43.50 41.54
CA ALA A 8 -7.13 43.28 40.40
C ALA A 8 -7.08 41.78 40.08
N ALA A 9 -7.71 41.39 38.98
CA ALA A 9 -7.72 40.02 38.46
C ALA A 9 -6.36 39.66 37.85
N ALA A 10 -5.83 38.51 38.25
CA ALA A 10 -4.65 37.90 37.64
C ALA A 10 -4.99 37.31 36.27
N LEU A 11 -4.32 37.77 35.22
CA LEU A 11 -4.35 37.15 33.89
C LEU A 11 -3.19 36.15 33.79
N ALA A 12 -3.47 34.88 34.04
CA ALA A 12 -2.60 33.78 33.65
C ALA A 12 -2.91 33.41 32.20
N SER A 13 -2.09 33.87 31.26
CA SER A 13 -2.14 33.44 29.87
C SER A 13 -1.61 32.00 29.76
N ILE A 14 -2.52 31.02 29.77
CA ILE A 14 -2.18 29.66 29.37
C ILE A 14 -2.01 29.68 27.85
N ALA A 15 -0.76 29.68 27.38
CA ALA A 15 -0.46 29.37 26.00
C ALA A 15 -0.80 27.88 25.78
N LEU A 16 -1.93 27.60 25.12
CA LEU A 16 -2.20 26.28 24.56
C LEU A 16 -1.16 26.04 23.45
N THR A 17 -0.08 25.34 23.77
CA THR A 17 0.72 24.67 22.75
C THR A 17 -0.14 23.53 22.21
N ALA A 18 -0.82 23.74 21.08
CA ALA A 18 -1.47 22.65 20.36
C ALA A 18 -0.39 21.61 20.02
N PRO A 19 -0.61 20.30 20.27
CA PRO A 19 0.25 19.30 19.69
C PRO A 19 0.09 19.42 18.18
N ALA A 20 1.18 19.68 17.47
CA ALA A 20 1.24 19.43 16.04
C ALA A 20 1.01 17.93 15.85
N ALA A 21 -0.25 17.54 15.68
CA ALA A 21 -0.63 16.21 15.28
C ALA A 21 0.10 15.96 13.97
N HIS A 22 1.14 15.11 14.02
CA HIS A 22 1.71 14.55 12.82
C HIS A 22 0.56 13.78 12.18
N ALA A 23 -0.02 14.34 11.12
CA ALA A 23 -0.97 13.63 10.29
C ALA A 23 -0.20 12.48 9.64
N GLN A 24 -0.07 11.36 10.36
CA GLN A 24 0.11 10.07 9.72
C GLN A 24 -1.10 9.95 8.80
N ARG A 25 -0.89 10.15 7.49
CA ARG A 25 -1.90 9.82 6.49
C ARG A 25 -2.31 8.38 6.79
N ALA A 26 -3.56 8.18 7.20
CA ALA A 26 -4.08 6.85 7.40
C ALA A 26 -3.87 6.08 6.08
N VAL A 27 -3.31 4.88 6.18
CA VAL A 27 -3.17 3.97 5.03
C VAL A 27 -4.58 3.74 4.46
N SER A 28 -4.75 3.90 3.14
CA SER A 28 -6.05 3.66 2.52
C SER A 28 -6.39 2.17 2.50
N TYR A 29 -7.67 1.85 2.33
CA TYR A 29 -8.10 0.45 2.20
C TYR A 29 -7.44 -0.23 0.99
N GLU A 30 -7.31 0.49 -0.12
CA GLU A 30 -6.69 0.02 -1.37
C GLU A 30 -5.21 -0.26 -1.16
N GLU A 31 -4.49 0.61 -0.45
CA GLU A 31 -3.09 0.39 -0.08
C GLU A 31 -2.94 -0.85 0.82
N GLU A 32 -3.83 -1.04 1.79
CA GLU A 32 -3.80 -2.23 2.66
C GLU A 32 -4.01 -3.51 1.84
N LEU A 33 -4.99 -3.53 0.92
CA LEU A 33 -5.22 -4.66 0.03
C LEU A 33 -4.03 -4.92 -0.89
N ALA A 34 -3.44 -3.88 -1.48
CA ALA A 34 -2.27 -4.00 -2.33
C ALA A 34 -1.07 -4.58 -1.56
N ARG A 35 -0.88 -4.18 -0.30
CA ARG A 35 0.16 -4.75 0.57
C ARG A 35 -0.08 -6.23 0.89
N ARG A 36 -1.34 -6.63 1.10
CA ARG A 36 -1.70 -8.05 1.27
C ARG A 36 -1.40 -8.85 0.01
N GLU A 37 -1.72 -8.29 -1.15
CA GLU A 37 -1.45 -8.90 -2.46
C GLU A 37 0.07 -9.01 -2.72
N GLN A 38 0.83 -7.99 -2.37
CA GLN A 38 2.30 -8.02 -2.40
C GLN A 38 2.87 -9.12 -1.49
N GLY A 39 2.20 -9.40 -0.37
CA GLY A 39 2.56 -10.48 0.55
C GLY A 39 2.43 -11.90 -0.04
N VAL A 40 1.70 -12.07 -1.14
CA VAL A 40 1.53 -13.36 -1.84
C VAL A 40 2.27 -13.42 -3.18
N ILE A 41 3.18 -12.46 -3.44
CA ILE A 41 4.12 -12.55 -4.56
C ILE A 41 4.94 -13.82 -4.40
N LEU A 42 5.02 -14.61 -5.48
CA LEU A 42 5.81 -15.82 -5.49
C LEU A 42 7.29 -15.44 -5.41
N THR A 43 8.02 -16.03 -4.49
CA THR A 43 9.46 -15.79 -4.29
C THR A 43 10.33 -16.87 -4.93
N HIS A 44 9.71 -17.93 -5.42
CA HIS A 44 10.35 -19.07 -6.06
C HIS A 44 9.48 -19.56 -7.22
N PRO A 45 10.08 -20.11 -8.29
CA PRO A 45 9.33 -20.61 -9.42
C PRO A 45 8.45 -21.81 -9.06
N LEU A 46 7.28 -21.87 -9.67
CA LEU A 46 6.42 -23.06 -9.59
C LEU A 46 7.14 -24.27 -10.20
N ALA A 47 6.93 -25.43 -9.58
CA ALA A 47 7.62 -26.68 -9.90
C ALA A 47 9.17 -26.61 -9.82
N GLY A 48 9.75 -25.57 -9.19
CA GLY A 48 11.20 -25.39 -9.10
C GLY A 48 11.87 -25.16 -10.46
N ARG A 49 11.12 -24.62 -11.44
CA ARG A 49 11.61 -24.39 -12.81
C ARG A 49 11.75 -22.91 -13.10
N ASP A 50 12.99 -22.47 -13.17
CA ASP A 50 13.38 -21.15 -13.65
C ASP A 50 13.27 -21.12 -15.18
N ASN A 51 12.05 -20.92 -15.68
CA ASN A 51 11.73 -20.89 -17.11
C ASN A 51 11.32 -19.48 -17.54
N ASN A 52 11.14 -19.27 -18.85
CA ASN A 52 10.76 -17.95 -19.36
C ASN A 52 9.51 -17.39 -18.67
N LEU A 53 8.49 -18.21 -18.39
CA LEU A 53 7.27 -17.77 -17.70
C LEU A 53 7.55 -17.19 -16.31
N TRP A 54 8.51 -17.77 -15.59
CA TRP A 54 8.92 -17.25 -14.29
C TRP A 54 9.66 -15.92 -14.41
N HIS A 55 10.54 -15.79 -15.40
CA HIS A 55 11.22 -14.52 -15.66
C HIS A 55 10.25 -13.43 -16.12
N ASP A 56 9.25 -13.79 -16.93
CA ASP A 56 8.19 -12.89 -17.37
C ASP A 56 7.40 -12.40 -16.13
N TYR A 57 6.94 -13.32 -15.27
CA TYR A 57 6.30 -12.97 -14.00
C TYR A 57 7.13 -12.03 -13.11
N GLN A 58 8.45 -12.28 -12.99
CA GLN A 58 9.33 -11.41 -12.22
C GLN A 58 9.44 -10.01 -12.82
N THR A 59 9.42 -9.93 -14.16
CA THR A 59 9.44 -8.68 -14.91
C THR A 59 8.15 -7.91 -14.68
N ASP A 60 6.99 -8.54 -14.84
CA ASP A 60 5.68 -7.93 -14.61
C ASP A 60 5.57 -7.36 -13.18
N VAL A 61 6.03 -8.11 -12.17
CA VAL A 61 6.06 -7.63 -10.77
C VAL A 61 7.00 -6.43 -10.58
N ALA A 62 8.11 -6.38 -11.31
CA ALA A 62 9.05 -5.27 -11.25
C ALA A 62 8.50 -4.02 -11.97
N GLU A 63 7.80 -4.21 -13.09
CA GLU A 63 7.12 -3.16 -13.85
C GLU A 63 5.98 -2.54 -13.02
N ALA A 64 5.07 -3.35 -12.48
CA ALA A 64 3.99 -2.88 -11.60
C ALA A 64 4.51 -2.06 -10.41
N ARG A 65 5.65 -2.46 -9.81
CA ARG A 65 6.30 -1.69 -8.73
C ARG A 65 6.86 -0.36 -9.21
N GLN A 66 7.41 -0.32 -10.42
CA GLN A 66 7.94 0.89 -11.01
C GLN A 66 6.82 1.86 -11.36
N GLU A 67 5.72 1.36 -11.91
CA GLU A 67 4.53 2.13 -12.27
C GLU A 67 3.87 2.72 -11.02
N LEU A 68 3.58 1.91 -10.00
CA LEU A 68 3.11 2.42 -8.71
C LEU A 68 3.98 3.56 -8.17
N ARG A 69 5.32 3.41 -8.23
CA ARG A 69 6.23 4.47 -7.75
C ARG A 69 6.02 5.76 -8.54
N LYS A 70 5.91 5.65 -9.86
CA LYS A 70 5.70 6.79 -10.76
C LYS A 70 4.33 7.43 -10.52
N ASP A 71 3.27 6.63 -10.41
CA ASP A 71 1.92 7.12 -10.20
C ASP A 71 1.82 7.83 -8.85
N LEU A 72 2.42 7.26 -7.80
CA LEU A 72 2.51 7.90 -6.48
C LEU A 72 3.35 9.18 -6.45
N ASP A 73 4.30 9.35 -7.38
CA ASP A 73 5.04 10.61 -7.57
C ASP A 73 4.16 11.67 -8.27
N ASP A 74 3.19 11.24 -9.10
CA ASP A 74 2.32 12.10 -9.93
C ASP A 74 0.92 12.36 -9.34
N VAL A 75 0.53 11.74 -8.21
CA VAL A 75 -0.81 11.92 -7.61
C VAL A 75 -1.10 13.36 -7.17
N SER A 76 -2.29 13.85 -7.48
CA SER A 76 -2.74 15.19 -7.10
C SER A 76 -3.59 15.19 -5.82
N ASP A 77 -4.39 14.15 -5.61
CA ASP A 77 -5.26 14.02 -4.43
C ASP A 77 -5.29 12.61 -3.81
N SER A 78 -6.25 12.38 -2.91
CA SER A 78 -6.40 11.08 -2.24
C SER A 78 -7.09 10.03 -3.10
N GLU A 79 -7.90 10.42 -4.06
CA GLU A 79 -8.56 9.50 -5.01
C GLU A 79 -7.51 8.94 -5.97
N ASP A 80 -6.68 9.79 -6.56
CA ASP A 80 -5.56 9.37 -7.42
C ASP A 80 -4.64 8.35 -6.72
N ARG A 81 -4.37 8.57 -5.42
CA ARG A 81 -3.58 7.64 -4.61
C ARG A 81 -4.27 6.30 -4.41
N ARG A 82 -5.58 6.29 -4.20
CA ARG A 82 -6.34 5.04 -4.03
C ARG A 82 -6.36 4.25 -5.33
N ASP A 83 -6.55 4.94 -6.46
CA ASP A 83 -6.57 4.35 -7.79
C ASP A 83 -5.21 3.73 -8.14
N ALA A 84 -4.10 4.44 -7.91
CA ALA A 84 -2.75 3.91 -8.12
C ALA A 84 -2.49 2.63 -7.30
N TRP A 85 -2.96 2.56 -6.05
CA TRP A 85 -2.84 1.35 -5.24
C TRP A 85 -3.76 0.22 -5.70
N GLU A 86 -4.98 0.53 -6.19
CA GLU A 86 -5.91 -0.46 -6.71
C GLU A 86 -5.43 -1.06 -8.04
N GLU A 87 -4.85 -0.25 -8.91
CA GLU A 87 -4.21 -0.68 -10.16
C GLU A 87 -3.03 -1.60 -9.85
N TYR A 88 -2.09 -1.16 -9.01
CA TYR A 88 -0.97 -2.01 -8.58
C TYR A 88 -1.41 -3.37 -8.00
N ARG A 89 -2.47 -3.38 -7.18
CA ARG A 89 -3.03 -4.63 -6.64
C ARG A 89 -3.52 -5.54 -7.76
N SER A 90 -4.23 -4.98 -8.75
CA SER A 90 -4.81 -5.73 -9.85
C SER A 90 -3.72 -6.32 -10.75
N GLU A 91 -2.68 -5.55 -11.05
CA GLU A 91 -1.52 -6.01 -11.83
C GLU A 91 -0.78 -7.16 -11.15
N LEU A 92 -0.55 -7.08 -9.83
CA LEU A 92 0.07 -8.19 -9.08
C LEU A 92 -0.78 -9.47 -9.13
N ALA A 93 -2.11 -9.32 -9.07
CA ALA A 93 -3.04 -10.43 -9.12
C ALA A 93 -3.07 -11.08 -10.51
N ASP A 94 -3.09 -10.26 -11.56
CA ASP A 94 -3.13 -10.68 -12.95
C ASP A 94 -1.81 -11.35 -13.36
N ALA A 95 -0.66 -10.74 -13.05
CA ALA A 95 0.65 -11.35 -13.30
C ALA A 95 0.77 -12.73 -12.64
N ARG A 96 0.30 -12.87 -11.38
CA ARG A 96 0.30 -14.17 -10.70
C ARG A 96 -0.67 -15.15 -11.34
N TYR A 97 -1.87 -14.68 -11.71
CA TYR A 97 -2.88 -15.51 -12.36
C TYR A 97 -2.37 -16.07 -13.68
N ASP A 98 -1.81 -15.22 -14.53
CA ASP A 98 -1.30 -15.60 -15.85
C ASP A 98 -0.11 -16.56 -15.72
N TYR A 99 0.85 -16.27 -14.85
CA TYR A 99 1.95 -17.21 -14.59
C TYR A 99 1.44 -18.60 -14.15
N VAL A 100 0.49 -18.64 -13.20
CA VAL A 100 -0.09 -19.91 -12.72
C VAL A 100 -0.86 -20.62 -13.84
N LYS A 101 -1.63 -19.88 -14.64
CA LYS A 101 -2.42 -20.40 -15.75
C LYS A 101 -1.52 -21.00 -16.81
N GLU A 102 -0.50 -20.29 -17.26
CA GLU A 102 0.42 -20.76 -18.30
C GLU A 102 1.26 -21.94 -17.83
N MET A 103 1.68 -21.95 -16.55
CA MET A 103 2.34 -23.11 -15.96
C MET A 103 1.43 -24.36 -15.96
N LYS A 104 0.13 -24.20 -15.66
CA LYS A 104 -0.85 -25.29 -15.77
C LYS A 104 -1.02 -25.76 -17.21
N GLU A 105 -1.17 -24.83 -18.16
CA GLU A 105 -1.36 -25.14 -19.58
C GLU A 105 -0.15 -25.87 -20.18
N LYS A 106 1.07 -25.58 -19.69
CA LYS A 106 2.29 -26.31 -20.05
C LYS A 106 2.50 -27.63 -19.28
N GLY A 107 1.56 -28.04 -18.42
CA GLY A 107 1.58 -29.32 -17.72
C GLY A 107 2.40 -29.36 -16.43
N TYR A 108 2.83 -28.21 -15.90
CA TYR A 108 3.53 -28.15 -14.63
C TYR A 108 2.55 -28.32 -13.46
N ARG A 109 2.97 -29.09 -12.44
CA ARG A 109 2.21 -29.23 -11.20
C ARG A 109 2.40 -27.97 -10.36
N VAL A 110 1.38 -27.12 -10.34
CA VAL A 110 1.30 -25.98 -9.43
C VAL A 110 0.71 -26.45 -8.10
N GLY A 111 1.58 -26.76 -7.12
CA GLY A 111 1.13 -27.03 -5.76
C GLY A 111 0.47 -25.77 -5.18
N GLN A 112 -0.63 -25.91 -4.45
CA GLN A 112 -1.11 -24.82 -3.60
C GLN A 112 -0.14 -24.67 -2.43
N VAL A 113 0.78 -23.71 -2.50
CA VAL A 113 1.54 -23.30 -1.33
C VAL A 113 0.60 -22.45 -0.48
N ARG A 114 -0.10 -23.10 0.45
CA ARG A 114 -0.76 -22.39 1.54
C ARG A 114 0.32 -22.02 2.55
N LEU A 115 0.67 -20.74 2.61
CA LEU A 115 1.42 -20.20 3.74
C LEU A 115 0.41 -20.11 4.90
N GLU A 116 0.48 -21.05 5.83
CA GLU A 116 -0.21 -20.93 7.11
C GLU A 116 0.41 -19.75 7.89
N PRO A 117 -0.40 -18.99 8.64
CA PRO A 117 0.00 -17.72 9.28
C PRO A 117 1.08 -17.86 10.36
#